data_AF-A0A8H3TZL3-F1
#
_entry.id   AF-A0A8H3TZL3-F1
#
_cell.length_a   1.000
_cell.length_b   1.000
_cell.length_c   1.000
_cell.angle_alpha   90.00
_cell.angle_beta   90.00
_cell.angle_gamma   90.00
#
_symmetry.space_group_name_H-M   'P 1'
#
loop_
_entity.id
_entity.type
_entity.pdbx_description
1 polymer ?
#
loop_
_entity_poly.entity_id
_entity_poly.type
_entity_poly.pdbx_seq_one_letter_code
_entity_poly.pdbx_strand_id
1 'polypeptide(L)'
;MLFIRSTAVFRAVSKTPVRAFTVSTTWSMPERSQMSGGDAKKLEQEKQKNLSGQQKSPHPEKAPGWNETLASESEAVIKAEHSEPESIDKLQKETVEHVHKE
;
A
#
# COMPACT_ATOMS: atom_id res chain seq x y z
N MET A 1 -84.12 18.59 14.99
CA MET A 1 -83.20 18.00 13.99
C MET A 1 -82.03 18.95 13.80
N LEU A 2 -80.82 18.56 14.21
CA LEU A 2 -79.57 19.33 14.03
C LEU A 2 -78.60 18.46 13.21
N PHE A 3 -78.23 18.92 12.01
CA PHE A 3 -77.25 18.25 11.15
C PHE A 3 -75.85 18.83 11.42
N ILE A 4 -74.94 17.96 11.87
CA ILE A 4 -73.53 18.27 12.11
C ILE A 4 -72.79 18.22 10.76
N ARG A 5 -72.25 19.36 10.31
CA ARG A 5 -71.37 19.43 9.13
C ARG A 5 -69.95 19.03 9.54
N SER A 6 -69.48 17.90 9.04
CA SER A 6 -68.11 17.42 9.19
C SER A 6 -67.21 18.05 8.13
N THR A 7 -66.18 18.80 8.53
CA THR A 7 -65.13 19.31 7.63
C THR A 7 -63.86 18.50 7.84
N ALA A 8 -63.50 17.68 6.86
CA ALA A 8 -62.23 16.95 6.86
C ALA A 8 -61.07 17.90 6.54
N VAL A 9 -60.05 17.93 7.40
CA VAL A 9 -58.81 18.67 7.17
C VAL A 9 -57.78 17.70 6.59
N PHE A 10 -57.47 17.84 5.29
CA PHE A 10 -56.38 17.10 4.66
C PHE A 10 -55.05 17.83 4.89
N ARG A 11 -54.12 17.18 5.59
CA ARG A 11 -52.76 17.70 5.82
C ARG A 11 -51.86 17.26 4.66
N ALA A 12 -51.35 18.21 3.87
CA ALA A 12 -50.37 17.95 2.84
C ALA A 12 -48.97 17.73 3.46
N VAL A 13 -48.30 16.63 3.09
CA VAL A 13 -46.90 16.34 3.46
C VAL A 13 -46.00 16.81 2.33
N SER A 14 -45.21 17.85 2.57
CA SER A 14 -44.19 18.32 1.62
C SER A 14 -42.97 17.38 1.65
N LYS A 15 -42.68 16.73 0.52
CA LYS A 15 -41.48 15.90 0.34
C LYS A 15 -40.27 16.81 0.15
N THR A 16 -39.39 16.92 1.14
CA THR A 16 -38.10 17.63 1.00
C THR A 16 -37.11 16.77 0.20
N PRO A 17 -36.50 17.27 -0.89
CA PRO A 17 -35.50 16.51 -1.63
C PRO A 17 -34.17 16.50 -0.87
N VAL A 18 -33.73 15.31 -0.44
CA VAL A 18 -32.39 15.09 0.10
C VAL A 18 -31.41 15.00 -1.08
N ARG A 19 -30.47 15.95 -1.19
CA ARG A 19 -29.38 15.86 -2.18
C ARG A 19 -28.44 14.73 -1.78
N ALA A 20 -28.31 13.71 -2.62
CA ALA A 20 -27.29 12.69 -2.47
C ALA A 20 -25.90 13.34 -2.71
N PHE A 21 -25.01 13.25 -1.74
CA PHE A 21 -23.60 13.61 -1.90
C PHE A 21 -22.83 12.35 -2.27
N THR A 22 -22.26 12.31 -3.47
CA THR A 22 -21.33 11.26 -3.89
C THR A 22 -19.94 11.61 -3.37
N VAL A 23 -19.44 10.83 -2.40
CA VAL A 23 -18.05 10.91 -1.96
C VAL A 23 -17.20 10.13 -2.97
N SER A 24 -16.44 10.84 -3.80
CA SER A 24 -15.40 10.24 -4.63
C SER A 24 -14.08 10.33 -3.86
N THR A 25 -13.64 9.21 -3.30
CA THR A 25 -12.29 9.10 -2.73
C THR A 25 -11.31 8.86 -3.88
N THR A 26 -10.68 9.93 -4.38
CA THR A 26 -9.51 9.79 -5.27
C THR A 26 -8.28 9.54 -4.41
N TRP A 27 -7.89 8.28 -4.23
CA TRP A 27 -6.57 7.96 -3.71
C TRP A 27 -5.52 8.30 -4.78
N SER A 28 -4.85 9.43 -4.61
CA SER A 28 -3.61 9.71 -5.32
C SER A 28 -2.55 8.79 -4.70
N MET A 29 -2.32 7.63 -5.33
CA MET A 29 -1.19 6.78 -4.98
C MET A 29 0.07 7.54 -5.41
N PRO A 30 1.02 7.82 -4.50
CA PRO A 30 2.32 8.34 -4.92
C PRO A 30 2.95 7.33 -5.90
N GLU A 31 3.62 7.87 -6.91
CA GLU A 31 4.41 7.09 -7.87
C GLU A 31 5.37 6.19 -7.08
N ARG A 32 5.10 4.88 -7.07
CA ARG A 32 5.88 3.92 -6.31
C ARG A 32 7.22 3.71 -7.01
N SER A 33 8.23 4.40 -6.51
CA SER A 33 9.61 4.25 -6.98
C SER A 33 10.19 2.89 -6.62
N GLN A 34 11.13 2.44 -7.44
CA GLN A 34 12.08 1.37 -7.11
C GLN A 34 13.35 2.03 -6.58
N MET A 35 14.15 1.32 -5.78
CA MET A 35 15.42 1.86 -5.28
C MET A 35 16.40 2.26 -6.40
N SER A 36 16.25 1.69 -7.59
CA SER A 36 17.04 2.03 -8.77
C SER A 36 16.72 3.40 -9.38
N GLY A 37 15.71 4.12 -8.86
CA GLY A 37 15.33 5.46 -9.34
C GLY A 37 14.84 5.50 -10.79
N GLY A 38 14.47 4.35 -11.36
CA GLY A 38 14.04 4.23 -12.76
C GLY A 38 15.20 4.12 -13.76
N ASP A 39 16.44 3.93 -13.33
CA ASP A 39 17.59 3.70 -14.21
C ASP A 39 17.45 2.37 -14.97
N ALA A 40 16.95 2.42 -16.21
CA ALA A 40 16.67 1.24 -17.03
C ALA A 40 17.87 0.28 -17.17
N LYS A 41 19.10 0.83 -17.25
CA LYS A 41 20.32 0.02 -17.37
C LYS A 41 20.63 -0.77 -16.10
N LYS A 42 20.44 -0.18 -14.91
CA LYS A 42 20.63 -0.89 -13.63
C LYS A 42 19.55 -1.95 -13.45
N LEU A 43 18.32 -1.63 -13.82
CA LEU A 43 17.21 -2.56 -13.75
C LEU A 43 17.45 -3.81 -14.61
N GLU A 44 17.92 -3.64 -15.84
CA GLU A 44 18.20 -4.78 -16.73
C GLU A 44 19.38 -5.62 -16.22
N GLN A 45 20.42 -5.01 -15.67
CA GLN A 45 21.54 -5.73 -15.06
C GLN A 45 21.10 -6.55 -13.85
N GLU A 46 20.35 -5.95 -12.92
CA GLU A 46 19.85 -6.64 -11.73
C GLU A 46 18.81 -7.71 -12.08
N LYS A 47 17.98 -7.47 -13.11
CA LYS A 47 17.06 -8.48 -13.64
C LYS A 47 17.80 -9.68 -14.20
N GLN A 48 18.88 -9.46 -14.97
CA GLN A 48 19.70 -10.56 -15.48
C GLN A 48 20.36 -11.37 -14.36
N LYS A 49 20.87 -10.71 -13.31
CA LYS A 49 21.41 -11.38 -12.11
C LYS A 49 20.34 -12.17 -11.36
N ASN A 50 19.12 -11.64 -11.28
CA ASN A 50 17.99 -12.33 -10.65
C ASN A 50 17.63 -13.59 -11.43
N LEU A 51 17.53 -13.50 -12.76
CA LEU A 51 17.25 -14.64 -13.64
C LEU A 51 18.38 -15.69 -13.65
N SER A 52 19.65 -15.29 -13.49
CA SER A 52 20.77 -16.21 -13.38
C SER A 52 20.91 -16.84 -11.99
N GLY A 53 20.07 -16.44 -11.03
CA GLY A 53 20.12 -16.91 -9.64
C GLY A 53 21.30 -16.37 -8.83
N GLN A 54 22.01 -15.36 -9.35
CA GLN A 54 23.17 -14.74 -8.69
C GLN A 54 22.80 -13.56 -7.78
N GLN A 55 21.52 -13.33 -7.55
CA GLN A 55 21.05 -12.27 -6.66
C GLN A 55 21.46 -12.52 -5.20
N LYS A 56 21.78 -11.43 -4.49
CA LYS A 56 21.94 -11.42 -3.04
C LYS A 56 20.67 -10.83 -2.42
N SER A 57 19.97 -11.61 -1.59
CA SER A 57 18.91 -11.06 -0.74
C SER A 57 19.53 -10.49 0.53
N PRO A 58 19.21 -9.26 0.95
CA PRO A 58 19.70 -8.69 2.19
C PRO A 58 19.16 -9.44 3.42
N HIS A 59 17.98 -10.06 3.31
CA HIS A 59 17.35 -10.85 4.37
C HIS A 59 16.96 -12.24 3.86
N PRO A 60 17.93 -13.17 3.71
CA PRO A 60 17.68 -14.48 3.11
C PRO A 60 16.73 -15.36 3.94
N GLU A 61 16.72 -15.22 5.27
CA GLU A 61 15.87 -16.00 6.17
C GLU A 61 14.39 -15.58 6.10
N LYS A 62 14.14 -14.27 6.02
CA LYS A 62 12.79 -13.69 6.10
C LYS A 62 12.18 -13.42 4.72
N ALA A 63 13.00 -13.16 3.72
CA ALA A 63 12.59 -12.81 2.36
C ALA A 63 13.51 -13.52 1.34
N PRO A 64 13.39 -14.85 1.20
CA PRO A 64 14.20 -15.60 0.25
C PRO A 64 13.91 -15.15 -1.19
N GLY A 65 14.96 -14.82 -1.94
CA GLY A 65 14.85 -14.37 -3.33
C GLY A 65 14.27 -12.96 -3.53
N TRP A 66 14.09 -12.19 -2.45
CA TRP A 66 13.68 -10.80 -2.55
C TRP A 66 14.87 -9.92 -2.98
N ASN A 67 14.68 -9.11 -4.02
CA ASN A 67 15.67 -8.18 -4.54
C ASN A 67 15.16 -6.74 -4.37
N GLU A 68 15.80 -6.00 -3.46
CA GLU A 68 15.43 -4.63 -3.09
C GLU A 68 15.52 -3.64 -4.28
N THR A 69 16.44 -3.86 -5.21
CA THR A 69 16.65 -2.96 -6.36
C THR A 69 15.58 -3.10 -7.45
N LEU A 70 14.95 -4.28 -7.54
CA LEU A 70 13.87 -4.59 -8.49
C LEU A 70 12.48 -4.46 -7.85
N ALA A 71 12.40 -4.68 -6.54
CA ALA A 71 11.17 -4.60 -5.79
C ALA A 71 10.62 -3.16 -5.77
N SER A 72 9.30 -3.07 -5.65
CA SER A 72 8.66 -1.78 -5.37
C SER A 72 8.84 -1.38 -3.91
N GLU A 73 8.81 -0.08 -3.63
CA GLU A 73 8.84 0.43 -2.25
C GLU A 73 7.74 -0.19 -1.37
N SER A 74 6.54 -0.43 -1.92
CA SER A 74 5.47 -1.09 -1.17
C SER A 74 5.76 -2.55 -0.84
N GLU A 75 6.48 -3.27 -1.70
CA GLU A 75 6.93 -4.62 -1.35
C GLU A 75 7.94 -4.58 -0.20
N ALA A 76 8.85 -3.60 -0.17
CA ALA A 76 9.77 -3.42 0.94
C ALA A 76 9.04 -3.18 2.27
N VAL A 77 8.00 -2.34 2.26
CA VAL A 77 7.17 -2.08 3.45
C VAL A 77 6.50 -3.37 3.94
N ILE A 78 5.88 -4.14 3.05
CA ILE A 78 5.21 -5.40 3.43
C ILE A 78 6.22 -6.42 3.97
N LYS A 79 7.43 -6.49 3.39
CA LYS A 79 8.49 -7.38 3.89
C LYS A 79 9.04 -6.94 5.24
N ALA A 80 9.17 -5.64 5.47
CA ALA A 80 9.56 -5.10 6.77
C ALA A 80 8.48 -5.38 7.83
N GLU A 81 7.20 -5.20 7.50
CA GLU A 81 6.08 -5.46 8.42
C GLU A 81 5.93 -6.94 8.78
N HIS A 82 6.15 -7.84 7.82
CA HIS A 82 6.14 -9.29 8.06
C HIS A 82 7.40 -9.82 8.74
N SER A 83 8.40 -8.98 8.99
CA SER A 83 9.63 -9.41 9.66
C SER A 83 9.39 -9.60 11.16
N GLU A 84 9.85 -10.73 11.71
CA GLU A 84 9.78 -10.94 13.16
C GLU A 84 10.68 -9.93 13.90
N PRO A 85 10.24 -9.43 15.07
CA PRO A 85 11.00 -8.47 15.85
C PRO A 85 12.32 -9.09 16.31
N GLU A 86 13.43 -8.48 15.88
CA GLU A 86 14.79 -8.86 16.28
C GLU A 86 15.42 -7.80 17.17
N SER A 87 16.46 -8.20 17.90
CA SER A 87 17.24 -7.24 18.68
C SER A 87 17.95 -6.26 17.75
N ILE A 88 17.99 -4.99 18.16
CA ILE A 88 18.66 -3.91 17.42
C ILE A 88 20.13 -4.26 17.16
N ASP A 89 20.81 -4.86 18.12
CA ASP A 89 22.21 -5.29 18.00
C ASP A 89 22.42 -6.32 16.88
N LYS A 90 21.48 -7.24 16.68
CA LYS A 90 21.57 -8.26 15.62
C LYS A 90 21.44 -7.58 14.25
N LEU A 91 20.42 -6.74 14.09
CA LEU A 91 20.17 -6.00 12.85
C LEU A 91 21.36 -5.11 12.45
N GLN A 92 21.99 -4.45 13.42
CA GLN A 92 23.17 -3.62 13.17
C GLN A 92 24.37 -4.45 12.70
N LYS A 93 24.63 -5.59 13.34
CA LYS A 93 25.73 -6.48 12.94
C LYS A 93 25.54 -7.01 11.53
N GLU A 94 24.34 -7.51 11.22
CA GLU A 94 24.01 -8.01 9.89
C GLU A 94 24.16 -6.92 8.82
N THR A 95 23.74 -5.69 9.12
CA THR A 95 23.91 -4.55 8.20
C THR A 95 25.38 -4.24 7.95
N VAL A 96 26.21 -4.23 8.99
CA VAL A 96 27.66 -3.98 8.86
C VAL A 96 28.32 -5.08 8.04
N GLU A 97 27.99 -6.35 8.31
CA GLU A 97 28.49 -7.50 7.55
C GLU A 97 28.08 -7.43 6.08
N HIS A 98 26.83 -7.04 5.79
CA HIS A 98 26.32 -6.87 4.44
C HIS A 98 27.11 -5.80 3.67
N VAL A 99 27.30 -4.61 4.27
CA VAL A 99 28.03 -3.49 3.65
C VAL A 99 29.50 -3.82 3.41
N HIS A 100 30.14 -4.61 4.28
CA HIS A 100 31.55 -5.01 4.09
C HIS A 100 31.74 -6.12 3.05
N LYS A 101 30.67 -6.85 2.68
CA LYS A 101 30.71 -7.98 1.74
C LYS A 101 30.34 -7.57 0.30
N GLU A 102 29.74 -6.41 0.14
CA GLU A 102 29.54 -5.72 -1.15
C GLU A 102 30.84 -5.11 -1.66
#